data_AF-A0A0C2SXD3-F1
#
_entry.id   AF-A0A0C2SXD3-F1
#
_cell.length_a   1.000
_cell.length_b   1.000
_cell.length_c   1.000
_cell.angle_alpha   90.00
_cell.angle_beta   90.00
_cell.angle_gamma   90.00
#
_symmetry.space_group_name_H-M   'P 1'
#
loop_
_entity.id
_entity.type
_entity.pdbx_description
1 polymer ?
#
loop_
_entity_poly.entity_id
_entity_poly.type
_entity_poly.pdbx_seq_one_letter_code
_entity_poly.pdbx_strand_id
1 'polypeptide(L)'
;MSFPLGIRDGAFVRFDNVDVNGHDVGLYFQDLSGQARVDALKAAALRYGSRFFAFNSGGYAKSWSTLNASMFGPGKATLYIRVEYPGWTFYPDKESTGNDLGNVNLNVVPAIVEKINERKNPYEVVAFNTNGYIKRAVTFPLTSFISNSSIIEGTYVRNDV
;
A
#
# COMPACT_ATOMS: atom_id res chain seq x y z
N MET A 1 -7.19 16.98 2.50
CA MET A 1 -7.36 16.47 1.12
C MET A 1 -7.69 14.99 1.21
N SER A 2 -8.59 14.49 0.36
CA SER A 2 -8.85 13.06 0.16
C SER A 2 -7.97 12.53 -0.97
N PHE A 3 -7.70 11.23 -1.00
CA PHE A 3 -7.05 10.63 -2.16
C PHE A 3 -7.94 10.74 -3.40
N PRO A 4 -7.36 10.75 -4.62
CA PRO A 4 -8.15 10.62 -5.84
C PRO A 4 -8.91 9.29 -5.86
N LEU A 5 -10.00 9.24 -6.63
CA LEU A 5 -10.73 7.99 -6.84
C LEU A 5 -9.88 7.04 -7.68
N GLY A 6 -9.49 5.92 -7.08
CA GLY A 6 -8.73 4.86 -7.73
C GLY A 6 -9.63 3.73 -8.23
N ILE A 7 -9.14 2.99 -9.22
CA ILE A 7 -9.84 1.83 -9.78
C ILE A 7 -9.06 0.57 -9.39
N ARG A 8 -9.76 -0.44 -8.84
CA ARG A 8 -9.13 -1.72 -8.51
C ARG A 8 -8.64 -2.42 -9.77
N ASP A 9 -7.41 -2.93 -9.73
CA ASP A 9 -6.74 -3.64 -10.82
C ASP A 9 -5.88 -4.77 -10.25
N GLY A 10 -6.52 -5.91 -9.99
CA GLY A 10 -5.87 -7.08 -9.39
C GLY A 10 -5.27 -6.76 -8.03
N ALA A 11 -3.96 -6.92 -7.86
CA ALA A 11 -3.22 -6.61 -6.63
C ALA A 11 -2.93 -5.11 -6.41
N PHE A 12 -3.43 -4.25 -7.32
CA PHE A 12 -3.14 -2.83 -7.36
C PHE A 12 -4.42 -2.00 -7.39
N VAL A 13 -4.27 -0.72 -7.10
CA VAL A 13 -5.21 0.33 -7.45
C VAL A 13 -4.52 1.23 -8.46
N ARG A 14 -5.19 1.51 -9.58
CA ARG A 14 -4.72 2.41 -10.61
C ARG A 14 -5.39 3.78 -10.54
N PHE A 15 -4.63 4.82 -10.86
CA PHE A 15 -5.07 6.21 -10.91
C PHE A 15 -4.62 6.83 -12.23
N ASP A 16 -5.58 7.21 -13.07
CA ASP A 16 -5.28 7.78 -14.39
C ASP A 16 -4.92 9.27 -14.28
N ASN A 17 -3.88 9.70 -15.01
CA ASN A 17 -3.39 11.09 -15.03
C ASN A 17 -3.02 11.63 -13.64
N VAL A 18 -2.59 10.75 -12.75
CA VAL A 18 -2.18 11.04 -11.38
C VAL A 18 -0.78 10.48 -11.18
N ASP A 19 0.07 11.21 -10.46
CA ASP A 19 1.34 10.70 -9.98
C ASP A 19 1.53 11.02 -8.49
N VAL A 20 2.45 10.29 -7.87
CA VAL A 20 3.05 10.69 -6.59
C VAL A 20 4.32 11.45 -6.94
N ASN A 21 4.27 12.77 -6.84
CA ASN A 21 5.36 13.64 -7.32
C ASN A 21 6.66 13.39 -6.54
N GLY A 22 7.76 13.19 -7.27
CA GLY A 22 9.08 12.89 -6.71
C GLY A 22 9.30 11.41 -6.36
N HIS A 23 10.47 11.13 -5.78
CA HIS A 23 10.79 9.86 -5.10
C HIS A 23 10.82 8.62 -6.00
N ASP A 24 11.25 8.79 -7.24
CA ASP A 24 11.59 7.69 -8.13
C ASP A 24 12.85 6.99 -7.60
N VAL A 25 12.74 5.70 -7.27
CA VAL A 25 13.90 4.89 -6.88
C VAL A 25 14.58 4.21 -8.06
N GLY A 26 13.99 4.35 -9.25
CA GLY A 26 14.58 3.88 -10.48
C GLY A 26 13.58 3.89 -11.62
N LEU A 27 14.14 3.92 -12.83
CA LEU A 27 13.41 3.73 -14.07
C LEU A 27 13.69 2.30 -14.56
N TYR A 28 12.65 1.46 -14.58
CA TYR A 28 12.76 0.04 -14.90
C TYR A 28 12.11 -0.29 -16.25
N PHE A 29 12.60 -1.35 -16.90
CA PHE A 29 12.03 -1.93 -18.12
C PHE A 29 11.88 -0.90 -19.27
N GLN A 30 12.94 -0.13 -19.52
CA GLN A 30 12.98 0.94 -20.53
C GLN A 30 12.87 0.41 -21.96
N ASP A 31 13.24 -0.85 -22.17
CA ASP A 31 13.10 -1.61 -23.40
C ASP A 31 11.64 -2.03 -23.70
N LEU A 32 10.79 -2.05 -22.67
CA LEU A 32 9.36 -2.32 -22.81
C LEU A 32 8.57 -1.02 -22.93
N SER A 33 7.37 -1.07 -23.51
CA SER A 33 6.44 0.07 -23.58
C SER A 33 4.99 -0.37 -23.36
N GLY A 34 4.11 0.61 -23.11
CA GLY A 34 2.67 0.38 -22.94
C GLY A 34 2.34 -0.67 -21.87
N GLN A 35 1.40 -1.56 -22.19
CA GLN A 35 0.92 -2.58 -21.28
C GLN A 35 2.00 -3.59 -20.88
N ALA A 36 2.90 -3.97 -21.80
CA ALA A 36 3.98 -4.91 -21.49
C ALA A 36 4.89 -4.39 -20.37
N ARG A 37 5.16 -3.07 -20.35
CA ARG A 37 5.91 -2.43 -19.26
C ARG A 37 5.12 -2.48 -17.94
N VAL A 38 3.83 -2.17 -17.98
CA VAL A 38 2.96 -2.23 -16.80
C VAL A 38 2.94 -3.63 -16.21
N ASP A 39 2.79 -4.66 -17.03
CA ASP A 39 2.76 -6.06 -16.57
C ASP A 39 4.09 -6.49 -15.94
N ALA A 40 5.22 -6.09 -16.55
CA ALA A 40 6.55 -6.32 -15.97
C ALA A 40 6.74 -5.62 -14.62
N LEU A 41 6.27 -4.37 -14.47
CA LEU A 41 6.32 -3.64 -13.22
C LEU A 41 5.41 -4.25 -12.14
N LYS A 42 4.20 -4.69 -12.50
CA LYS A 42 3.30 -5.42 -11.59
C LYS A 42 3.98 -6.69 -11.08
N ALA A 43 4.54 -7.50 -11.98
CA ALA A 43 5.25 -8.72 -11.62
C ALA A 43 6.47 -8.44 -10.72
N ALA A 44 7.24 -7.40 -11.04
CA ALA A 44 8.37 -6.98 -10.24
C ALA A 44 7.95 -6.52 -8.83
N ALA A 45 6.88 -5.73 -8.71
CA ALA A 45 6.41 -5.25 -7.40
C ALA A 45 5.98 -6.41 -6.50
N LEU A 46 5.31 -7.41 -7.07
CA LEU A 46 4.89 -8.61 -6.36
C LEU A 46 6.09 -9.46 -5.92
N ARG A 47 7.14 -9.54 -6.74
CA ARG A 47 8.36 -10.32 -6.47
C ARG A 47 9.31 -9.65 -5.48
N TYR A 48 9.50 -8.34 -5.56
CA TYR A 48 10.55 -7.62 -4.83
C TYR A 48 10.15 -7.12 -3.44
N GLY A 49 8.99 -7.56 -2.91
CA GLY A 49 8.60 -7.29 -1.52
C GLY A 49 8.51 -5.80 -1.21
N SER A 50 9.30 -5.33 -0.24
CA SER A 50 9.28 -3.94 0.26
C SER A 50 10.03 -2.91 -0.57
N ARG A 51 10.70 -3.32 -1.66
CA ARG A 51 11.56 -2.41 -2.45
C ARG A 51 10.81 -1.27 -3.14
N PHE A 52 9.53 -1.44 -3.48
CA PHE A 52 8.68 -0.36 -3.95
C PHE A 52 7.20 -0.70 -3.73
N PHE A 53 6.39 0.31 -3.43
CA PHE A 53 4.96 0.16 -3.15
C PHE A 53 4.08 0.64 -4.31
N ALA A 54 4.64 1.42 -5.22
CA ALA A 54 3.95 1.97 -6.36
C ALA A 54 4.88 2.15 -7.57
N PHE A 55 4.29 2.35 -8.74
CA PHE A 55 4.99 2.75 -9.95
C PHE A 55 4.03 3.50 -10.87
N ASN A 56 4.55 4.26 -11.83
CA ASN A 56 3.73 4.80 -12.92
C ASN A 56 3.98 4.05 -14.23
N SER A 57 3.04 4.13 -15.18
CA SER A 57 3.16 3.49 -16.50
C SER A 57 4.33 4.00 -17.35
N GLY A 58 4.96 5.10 -16.95
CA GLY A 58 6.21 5.61 -17.51
C GLY A 58 7.44 4.77 -17.15
N GLY A 59 7.35 3.87 -16.16
CA GLY A 59 8.46 3.02 -15.73
C GLY A 59 9.10 3.42 -14.41
N TYR A 60 8.65 4.51 -13.80
CA TYR A 60 9.21 5.01 -12.56
C TYR A 60 8.62 4.26 -11.36
N ALA A 61 9.47 3.54 -10.64
CA ALA A 61 9.09 2.88 -9.39
C ALA A 61 9.26 3.85 -8.21
N LYS A 62 8.33 3.79 -7.26
CA LYS A 62 8.24 4.69 -6.10
C LYS A 62 8.45 3.90 -4.81
N SER A 63 9.36 4.35 -3.96
CA SER A 63 9.53 3.80 -2.61
C SER A 63 9.54 4.93 -1.59
N TRP A 64 8.78 4.77 -0.51
CA TRP A 64 8.80 5.66 0.64
C TRP A 64 8.37 4.89 1.89
N SER A 65 8.69 5.43 3.06
CA SER A 65 8.12 5.02 4.34
C SER A 65 6.73 5.60 4.56
N THR A 66 6.34 6.61 3.76
CA THR A 66 5.06 7.29 3.89
C THR A 66 4.25 7.47 2.60
N LEU A 67 2.93 7.54 2.71
CA LEU A 67 2.00 7.82 1.62
C LEU A 67 0.80 8.57 2.18
N ASN A 68 0.55 9.78 1.70
CA ASN A 68 -0.61 10.57 2.12
C ASN A 68 -1.22 11.31 0.93
N ALA A 69 -2.46 11.75 1.10
CA ALA A 69 -3.23 12.39 0.03
C ALA A 69 -2.58 13.65 -0.56
N SER A 70 -1.77 14.41 0.21
CA SER A 70 -1.13 15.62 -0.33
C SER A 70 0.04 15.34 -1.25
N MET A 71 0.50 14.08 -1.34
CA MET A 71 1.54 13.67 -2.29
C MET A 71 1.01 13.46 -3.70
N PHE A 72 -0.31 13.35 -3.87
CA PHE A 72 -0.95 13.09 -5.14
C PHE A 72 -1.06 14.39 -5.92
N GLY A 73 -0.59 14.38 -7.16
CA GLY A 73 -0.67 15.51 -8.07
C GLY A 73 -1.00 15.07 -9.50
N PRO A 74 -1.23 16.05 -10.39
CA PRO A 74 -1.41 15.76 -11.82
C PRO A 74 -0.19 15.02 -12.38
N GLY A 75 -0.45 13.91 -13.07
CA GLY A 75 0.56 13.08 -13.71
C GLY A 75 0.31 12.93 -15.22
N LYS A 76 1.36 12.60 -15.97
CA LYS A 76 1.26 12.27 -17.42
C LYS A 76 1.11 10.76 -17.69
N ALA A 77 1.08 9.97 -16.62
CA ALA A 77 1.05 8.51 -16.66
C ALA A 77 -0.03 7.99 -15.72
N THR A 78 -0.33 6.70 -15.79
CA THR A 78 -1.19 6.00 -14.83
C THR A 78 -0.33 5.53 -13.68
N LEU A 79 -0.67 5.94 -12.46
CA LEU A 79 -0.06 5.47 -11.23
C LEU A 79 -0.72 4.16 -10.77
N TYR A 80 0.09 3.22 -10.31
CA TYR A 80 -0.34 1.95 -9.73
C TYR A 80 0.20 1.84 -8.31
N ILE A 81 -0.67 1.66 -7.34
CA ILE A 81 -0.32 1.47 -5.93
C ILE A 81 -0.69 0.05 -5.53
N ARG A 82 0.27 -0.69 -4.96
CA ARG A 82 0.07 -2.06 -4.51
C ARG A 82 -0.73 -2.08 -3.21
N VAL A 83 -1.75 -2.91 -3.18
CA VAL A 83 -2.67 -3.07 -2.03
C VAL A 83 -2.82 -4.52 -1.57
N GLU A 84 -2.21 -5.49 -2.27
CA GLU A 84 -2.20 -6.90 -1.83
C GLU A 84 -0.78 -7.35 -1.46
N TYR A 85 -0.65 -7.94 -0.28
CA TYR A 85 0.62 -8.35 0.29
C TYR A 85 0.52 -9.80 0.83
N PRO A 86 1.47 -10.69 0.49
CA PRO A 86 1.45 -12.07 0.96
C PRO A 86 1.31 -12.18 2.47
N GLY A 87 0.44 -13.09 2.92
CA GLY A 87 0.16 -13.33 4.34
C GLY A 87 -0.87 -12.38 4.96
N TRP A 88 -1.37 -11.41 4.20
CA TRP A 88 -2.33 -10.41 4.67
C TRP A 88 -3.52 -10.29 3.71
N THR A 89 -4.71 -10.16 4.28
CA THR A 89 -5.95 -9.84 3.58
C THR A 89 -6.27 -8.37 3.80
N PHE A 90 -6.44 -7.61 2.72
CA PHE A 90 -6.74 -6.19 2.78
C PHE A 90 -8.25 -5.92 2.82
N TYR A 91 -8.67 -5.14 3.79
CA TYR A 91 -10.04 -4.64 3.94
C TYR A 91 -10.04 -3.13 3.67
N PRO A 92 -10.37 -2.70 2.44
CA PRO A 92 -10.36 -1.29 2.07
C PRO A 92 -11.46 -0.53 2.79
N ASP A 93 -11.16 0.70 3.23
CA ASP A 93 -12.06 1.55 4.03
C ASP A 93 -12.60 0.86 5.29
N LYS A 94 -11.78 -0.01 5.89
CA LYS A 94 -12.11 -0.69 7.15
C LYS A 94 -11.07 -0.46 8.22
N GLU A 95 -11.55 -0.32 9.44
CA GLU A 95 -10.77 -0.22 10.68
C GLU A 95 -11.15 -1.36 11.64
N SER A 96 -10.15 -1.86 12.38
CA SER A 96 -10.35 -2.70 13.56
C SER A 96 -10.05 -1.92 14.84
N THR A 97 -11.07 -1.33 15.46
CA THR A 97 -10.89 -0.44 16.63
C THR A 97 -10.26 -1.14 17.84
N GLY A 98 -9.31 -0.45 18.49
CA GLY A 98 -8.64 -0.90 19.71
C GLY A 98 -7.57 -1.98 19.48
N ASN A 99 -7.18 -2.65 20.57
CA ASN A 99 -6.18 -3.73 20.60
C ASN A 99 -4.81 -3.35 20.05
N ASP A 100 -4.45 -2.07 20.10
CA ASP A 100 -3.20 -1.57 19.57
C ASP A 100 -2.00 -2.07 20.41
N LEU A 101 -1.00 -2.59 19.72
CA LEU A 101 0.33 -2.88 20.26
C LEU A 101 1.26 -1.67 20.18
N GLY A 102 0.81 -0.61 19.51
CA GLY A 102 1.55 0.63 19.27
C GLY A 102 1.33 1.14 17.84
N ASN A 103 1.93 2.30 17.55
CA ASN A 103 1.99 2.87 16.21
C ASN A 103 3.46 2.90 15.74
N VAL A 104 3.73 2.44 14.52
CA VAL A 104 5.10 2.39 13.97
C VAL A 104 5.52 3.69 13.26
N ASN A 105 4.63 4.68 13.18
CA ASN A 105 4.80 5.96 12.48
C ASN A 105 5.17 5.80 10.99
N LEU A 106 4.63 4.76 10.36
CA LEU A 106 4.77 4.43 8.95
C LEU A 106 3.37 4.28 8.35
N ASN A 107 3.16 4.73 7.11
CA ASN A 107 1.88 4.57 6.41
C ASN A 107 2.05 3.99 4.99
N VAL A 108 3.20 3.39 4.71
CA VAL A 108 3.41 2.52 3.54
C VAL A 108 3.47 1.07 4.00
N VAL A 109 2.60 0.25 3.43
CA VAL A 109 2.39 -1.15 3.83
C VAL A 109 3.67 -1.98 3.87
N PRO A 110 4.53 -1.98 2.84
CA PRO A 110 5.76 -2.77 2.91
C PRO A 110 6.70 -2.37 4.06
N ALA A 111 6.77 -1.07 4.39
CA ALA A 111 7.56 -0.61 5.53
C ALA A 111 6.94 -1.03 6.87
N ILE A 112 5.61 -1.03 6.98
CA ILE A 112 4.91 -1.55 8.17
C ILE A 112 5.16 -3.06 8.33
N VAL A 113 5.06 -3.83 7.25
CA VAL A 113 5.30 -5.28 7.26
C VAL A 113 6.75 -5.60 7.66
N GLU A 114 7.72 -4.88 7.10
CA GLU A 114 9.12 -5.00 7.51
C GLU A 114 9.27 -4.69 9.00
N LYS A 115 8.63 -3.62 9.50
CA LYS A 115 8.68 -3.26 10.91
C LYS A 115 8.03 -4.30 11.82
N ILE A 116 6.97 -4.97 11.38
CA ILE A 116 6.34 -6.07 12.11
C ILE A 116 7.31 -7.25 12.21
N ASN A 117 7.98 -7.61 11.12
CA ASN A 117 8.93 -8.73 11.08
C ASN A 117 10.17 -8.51 11.96
N GLU A 118 10.57 -7.25 12.18
CA GLU A 118 11.64 -6.88 13.12
C GLU A 118 11.26 -7.00 14.60
N ARG A 119 9.98 -7.17 14.94
CA ARG A 119 9.55 -7.26 16.34
C ARG A 119 10.05 -8.55 16.96
N LYS A 120 10.27 -8.52 18.29
CA LYS A 120 10.61 -9.72 19.07
C LYS A 120 9.56 -10.84 18.92
N ASN A 121 8.29 -10.47 18.92
CA ASN A 121 7.14 -11.38 18.79
C ASN A 121 6.26 -10.94 17.60
N PRO A 122 6.66 -11.22 16.35
CA PRO A 122 5.91 -10.79 15.17
C PRO A 122 4.53 -11.48 15.09
N TYR A 123 4.43 -12.71 15.60
CA TYR A 123 3.18 -13.49 15.62
C TYR A 123 2.09 -12.92 16.53
N GLU A 124 2.41 -11.98 17.42
CA GLU A 124 1.39 -11.25 18.19
C GLU A 124 0.65 -10.22 17.33
N VAL A 125 1.18 -9.81 16.18
CA VAL A 125 0.54 -8.84 15.29
C VAL A 125 -0.41 -9.55 14.35
N VAL A 126 -1.70 -9.48 14.63
CA VAL A 126 -2.76 -10.13 13.84
C VAL A 126 -3.36 -9.20 12.79
N ALA A 127 -3.20 -7.90 12.96
CA ALA A 127 -3.64 -6.90 12.00
C ALA A 127 -2.80 -5.62 12.10
N PHE A 128 -2.83 -4.81 11.06
CA PHE A 128 -2.37 -3.43 11.08
C PHE A 128 -3.20 -2.58 10.12
N ASN A 129 -3.23 -1.28 10.33
CA ASN A 129 -3.86 -0.37 9.39
C ASN A 129 -2.86 0.51 8.65
N THR A 130 -3.34 1.16 7.58
CA THR A 130 -2.52 2.08 6.78
C THR A 130 -2.13 3.35 7.52
N ASN A 131 -2.60 3.60 8.75
CA ASN A 131 -2.11 4.67 9.63
C ASN A 131 -0.95 4.21 10.54
N GLY A 132 -0.46 2.99 10.39
CA GLY A 132 0.68 2.45 11.13
C GLY A 132 0.34 1.86 12.49
N TYR A 133 -0.93 1.76 12.86
CA TYR A 133 -1.32 1.05 14.08
C TYR A 133 -1.25 -0.46 13.83
N ILE A 134 -0.53 -1.16 14.70
CA ILE A 134 -0.41 -2.62 14.71
C ILE A 134 -1.22 -3.20 15.87
N LYS A 135 -1.86 -4.34 15.69
CA LYS A 135 -2.93 -4.83 16.59
C LYS A 135 -2.73 -6.28 16.99
N ARG A 136 -3.10 -6.60 18.23
CA ARG A 136 -3.03 -7.97 18.79
C ARG A 136 -4.29 -8.81 18.62
N ALA A 137 -5.41 -8.18 18.30
CA ALA A 137 -6.69 -8.83 18.04
C ALA A 137 -7.46 -8.02 16.98
N VAL A 138 -8.31 -8.70 16.21
CA VAL A 138 -9.26 -8.05 15.30
C VAL A 138 -10.61 -7.93 15.99
N THR A 139 -11.18 -6.73 15.96
CA THR A 139 -12.53 -6.47 16.48
C THR A 139 -13.53 -6.56 15.34
N PHE A 140 -14.48 -7.49 15.43
CA PHE A 140 -15.59 -7.60 14.48
C PHE A 140 -16.91 -7.08 15.06
N PRO A 141 -17.81 -6.48 14.23
CA PRO A 141 -17.59 -6.16 12.82
C PRO A 141 -16.55 -5.04 12.63
N LEU A 142 -15.83 -5.06 11.50
CA LEU A 142 -14.95 -3.96 11.14
C LEU A 142 -15.77 -2.69 10.91
N THR A 143 -15.27 -1.56 11.40
CA THR A 143 -15.92 -0.24 11.25
C THR A 143 -15.37 0.50 10.04
N SER A 144 -16.02 1.59 9.64
CA SER A 144 -15.46 2.47 8.60
C SER A 144 -14.14 3.09 9.05
N PHE A 145 -13.23 3.28 8.10
CA PHE A 145 -11.97 3.95 8.36
C PHE A 145 -12.23 5.46 8.58
N ILE A 146 -11.59 6.06 9.60
CA ILE A 146 -11.94 7.42 10.05
C ILE A 146 -11.44 8.51 9.09
N SER A 147 -10.49 8.21 8.19
CA SER A 147 -10.04 9.18 7.18
C SER A 147 -11.01 9.25 5.99
N ASN A 148 -10.97 10.34 5.22
CA ASN A 148 -11.76 10.53 4.00
C ASN A 148 -11.42 9.43 2.98
N SER A 149 -12.16 8.34 3.09
CA SER A 149 -11.70 7.01 2.76
C SER A 149 -11.29 6.83 1.31
N SER A 150 -10.15 6.18 1.13
CA SER A 150 -9.66 5.80 -0.17
C SER A 150 -9.58 4.29 -0.29
N ILE A 151 -9.71 3.80 -1.52
CA ILE A 151 -9.54 2.39 -1.88
C ILE A 151 -8.12 1.84 -1.58
N ILE A 152 -7.20 2.70 -1.12
CA ILE A 152 -5.84 2.34 -0.71
C ILE A 152 -5.59 2.48 0.80
N GLU A 153 -6.58 2.96 1.56
CA GLU A 153 -6.55 3.00 3.02
C GLU A 153 -7.42 1.90 3.61
N GLY A 154 -7.01 1.37 4.76
CA GLY A 154 -7.78 0.35 5.47
C GLY A 154 -6.94 -0.52 6.38
N THR A 155 -7.45 -1.72 6.65
CA THR A 155 -6.85 -2.68 7.57
C THR A 155 -6.39 -3.92 6.83
N TYR A 156 -5.18 -4.37 7.14
CA TYR A 156 -4.63 -5.66 6.76
C TYR A 156 -4.78 -6.62 7.94
N VAL A 157 -5.43 -7.76 7.72
CA VAL A 157 -5.55 -8.85 8.70
C VAL A 157 -4.70 -10.02 8.23
N ARG A 158 -3.95 -10.64 9.14
CA ARG A 158 -3.09 -11.78 8.82
C ARG A 158 -3.96 -12.98 8.39
N ASN A 159 -3.48 -13.80 7.46
CA ASN A 159 -4.30 -14.86 6.86
C ASN A 159 -4.48 -16.11 7.75
N ASP A 160 -3.70 -16.23 8.82
CA ASP A 160 -3.63 -17.41 9.70
C ASP A 160 -4.30 -17.16 11.07
N VAL A 161 -5.09 -16.09 11.21
CA VAL A 161 -5.90 -15.76 12.39
C VAL A 161 -7.37 -15.96 12.18
#